data_AF-Q49VY1-F1
#
_entry.id   AF-Q49VY1-F1
#
_cell.length_a   1.000
_cell.length_b   1.000
_cell.length_c   1.000
_cell.angle_alpha   90.00
_cell.angle_beta   90.00
_cell.angle_gamma   90.00
#
_symmetry.space_group_name_H-M   'P 1'
#
loop_
_entity.id
_entity.type
_entity.pdbx_description
1 polymer ?
#
loop_
_entity_poly.entity_id
_entity_poly.type
_entity_poly.pdbx_seq_one_letter_code
_entity_poly.pdbx_strand_id
1 'polypeptide(L)'
;MKHVKENDLVHGEFINWVENSLNMDRTTASKFMKISKELSNDEPVQHLGFKALYQIATIPEDKREEKHKTSSGEMKNSYEMTTKEREDFKRHQRKLELEKSQLESQLEQAQRSESIAHKQLEKYISIHNIYRR
;
A
#
# COMPACT_ATOMS: atom_id res chain seq x y z
N MET A 1 3.13 10.08 -29.30
CA MET A 1 4.07 10.72 -28.35
C MET A 1 4.85 11.92 -28.92
N LYS A 2 4.52 12.48 -30.10
CA LYS A 2 5.22 13.68 -30.62
C LYS A 2 4.93 14.94 -29.80
N HIS A 3 3.66 15.19 -29.49
CA HIS A 3 3.22 16.45 -28.88
C HIS A 3 3.74 16.74 -27.46
N VAL A 4 3.92 15.72 -26.61
CA VAL A 4 4.41 15.89 -25.23
C VAL A 4 5.91 16.16 -25.18
N LYS A 5 6.68 15.56 -26.10
CA LYS A 5 8.15 15.78 -26.20
C LYS A 5 8.51 17.12 -26.85
N GLU A 6 7.58 17.71 -27.61
CA GLU A 6 7.79 18.98 -28.33
C GLU A 6 7.42 20.21 -27.49
N ASN A 7 6.57 20.08 -26.46
CA ASN A 7 5.97 21.22 -25.75
C ASN A 7 6.36 21.37 -24.26
N ASP A 8 7.28 20.55 -23.73
CA ASP A 8 7.76 20.61 -22.33
C ASP A 8 6.65 21.00 -21.33
N LEU A 9 5.54 20.27 -21.39
CA LEU A 9 4.25 20.67 -20.83
C LEU A 9 4.38 21.08 -19.36
N VAL A 10 4.17 22.37 -19.10
CA VAL A 10 4.24 22.96 -17.75
C VAL A 10 3.10 22.37 -16.89
N HIS A 11 3.31 22.28 -15.57
CA HIS A 11 2.35 21.71 -14.62
C HIS A 11 0.91 22.19 -14.88
N GLY A 12 0.03 21.29 -15.34
CA GLY A 12 -1.39 21.55 -15.61
C GLY A 12 -1.79 21.42 -17.08
N GLU A 13 -0.90 21.71 -18.03
CA GLU A 13 -1.22 21.66 -19.46
C GLU A 13 -1.44 20.24 -19.99
N PHE A 14 -0.76 19.25 -19.40
CA PHE A 14 -0.97 17.85 -19.72
C PHE A 14 -2.42 17.40 -19.47
N ILE A 15 -3.02 17.80 -18.35
CA ILE A 15 -4.40 17.42 -18.04
C ILE A 15 -5.38 18.08 -18.99
N ASN A 16 -5.20 19.38 -19.27
CA ASN A 16 -6.00 20.10 -20.25
C ASN A 16 -5.89 19.45 -21.64
N TRP A 17 -4.69 19.02 -22.05
CA TRP A 17 -4.51 18.34 -23.32
C TRP A 17 -5.23 16.99 -23.35
N VAL A 18 -5.14 16.19 -22.28
CA VAL A 18 -5.83 14.89 -22.21
C VAL A 18 -7.35 15.05 -22.21
N GLU A 19 -7.88 16.00 -21.45
CA GLU A 19 -9.32 16.28 -21.39
C GLU A 19 -9.85 16.78 -22.73
N ASN A 20 -9.15 17.69 -23.40
CA ASN A 20 -9.61 18.29 -24.65
C ASN A 20 -9.34 17.42 -25.91
N SER A 21 -8.24 16.67 -25.94
CA SER A 21 -7.82 15.92 -27.14
C SER A 21 -8.26 14.46 -27.12
N LEU A 22 -8.29 13.85 -25.92
CA LEU A 22 -8.62 12.43 -25.75
C LEU A 22 -9.98 12.24 -25.06
N ASN A 23 -10.65 13.33 -24.68
CA ASN A 23 -11.94 13.33 -24.01
C ASN A 23 -11.95 12.39 -22.77
N MET A 24 -10.82 12.34 -22.07
CA MET A 24 -10.55 11.44 -20.96
C MET A 24 -10.37 12.24 -19.68
N ASP A 25 -10.99 11.78 -18.58
CA ASP A 25 -10.84 12.44 -17.30
C ASP A 25 -9.43 12.26 -16.71
N ARG A 26 -9.00 13.23 -15.90
CA ARG A 26 -7.72 13.24 -15.20
C ARG A 26 -7.43 11.94 -14.42
N THR A 27 -8.44 11.35 -13.79
CA THR A 27 -8.27 10.15 -12.96
C THR A 27 -7.96 8.94 -13.83
N THR A 28 -8.70 8.76 -14.92
CA THR A 28 -8.50 7.70 -15.90
C THR A 28 -7.12 7.83 -16.55
N ALA A 29 -6.72 9.04 -16.94
CA ALA A 29 -5.38 9.33 -17.45
C ALA A 29 -4.29 8.93 -16.45
N SER A 30 -4.44 9.33 -15.19
CA SER A 30 -3.48 9.01 -14.12
C SER A 30 -3.37 7.50 -13.88
N LYS A 31 -4.49 6.78 -13.94
CA LYS A 31 -4.51 5.31 -13.84
C LYS A 31 -3.79 4.65 -15.01
N PHE A 32 -4.01 5.13 -16.24
CA PHE A 32 -3.29 4.64 -17.42
C PHE A 32 -1.79 4.87 -17.33
N MET A 33 -1.37 6.07 -16.90
CA MET A 33 0.05 6.36 -16.67
C MET A 33 0.65 5.41 -15.64
N LYS A 34 -0.07 5.13 -14.54
CA LYS A 34 0.40 4.17 -13.54
C LYS A 34 0.52 2.77 -14.12
N ILE A 35 -0.48 2.27 -14.82
CA ILE A 35 -0.43 0.97 -15.52
C ILE A 35 0.78 0.92 -16.45
N SER A 36 0.96 1.93 -17.30
CA SER A 36 2.04 1.99 -18.27
C SER A 36 3.42 2.02 -17.62
N LYS A 37 3.57 2.69 -16.46
CA LYS A 37 4.84 2.76 -15.73
C LYS A 37 5.17 1.43 -15.05
N GLU A 38 4.17 0.81 -14.44
CA GLU A 38 4.34 -0.35 -13.55
C GLU A 38 4.28 -1.70 -14.27
N LEU A 39 3.65 -1.76 -15.45
CA LEU A 39 3.40 -3.00 -16.23
C LEU A 39 3.95 -2.86 -17.67
N SER A 40 5.04 -2.10 -17.84
CA SER A 40 5.55 -1.68 -19.16
C SER A 40 6.00 -2.83 -20.07
N ASN A 41 6.25 -4.03 -19.53
CA ASN A 41 6.84 -5.18 -20.26
C ASN A 41 6.15 -6.53 -19.99
N ASP A 42 4.90 -6.54 -19.50
CA ASP A 42 4.28 -7.79 -19.04
C ASP A 42 3.43 -8.48 -20.13
N GLU A 43 3.93 -9.58 -20.70
CA GLU A 43 3.13 -10.59 -21.41
C GLU A 43 1.92 -11.13 -20.59
N PRO A 44 2.01 -11.39 -19.27
CA PRO A 44 0.92 -12.03 -18.54
C PRO A 44 -0.35 -11.18 -18.41
N VAL A 45 -0.34 -9.89 -18.76
CA VAL A 45 -1.47 -8.99 -18.51
C VAL A 45 -2.26 -8.60 -19.77
N GLN A 46 -1.85 -9.03 -20.96
CA GLN A 46 -2.44 -8.59 -22.23
C GLN A 46 -3.94 -8.91 -22.36
N HIS A 47 -4.39 -9.99 -21.72
CA HIS A 47 -5.79 -10.43 -21.72
C HIS A 47 -6.63 -9.75 -20.63
N LEU A 48 -6.02 -8.95 -19.75
CA LEU A 48 -6.69 -8.34 -18.61
C LEU A 48 -7.33 -6.99 -18.97
N GLY A 49 -8.55 -6.78 -18.49
CA GLY A 49 -9.23 -5.50 -18.62
C GLY A 49 -8.60 -4.40 -17.74
N PHE A 50 -8.86 -3.13 -18.10
CA PHE A 50 -8.33 -1.93 -17.44
C PHE A 50 -8.38 -1.97 -15.90
N LYS A 51 -9.50 -2.43 -15.33
CA LYS A 51 -9.69 -2.50 -13.87
C LYS A 51 -8.70 -3.48 -13.22
N ALA A 52 -8.49 -4.64 -13.81
CA ALA A 52 -7.55 -5.65 -13.32
C ALA A 52 -6.10 -5.13 -13.43
N LEU A 53 -5.75 -4.53 -14.57
CA LEU A 53 -4.45 -3.90 -14.77
C LEU A 53 -4.15 -2.85 -13.71
N TYR A 54 -5.10 -1.95 -13.45
CA TYR A 54 -4.92 -0.93 -12.42
C TYR A 54 -4.76 -1.54 -11.03
N GLN A 55 -5.51 -2.59 -10.69
CA GLN A 55 -5.39 -3.26 -9.41
C GLN A 55 -4.00 -3.86 -9.22
N ILE A 56 -3.49 -4.59 -10.22
CA ILE A 56 -2.15 -5.19 -10.21
C ILE A 56 -1.08 -4.11 -10.10
N ALA A 57 -1.19 -3.02 -10.87
CA ALA A 57 -0.25 -1.90 -10.81
C ALA A 57 -0.24 -1.18 -9.44
N THR A 58 -1.22 -1.43 -8.55
CA THR A 58 -1.19 -0.92 -7.17
C THR A 58 -0.52 -1.85 -6.17
N ILE A 59 -0.16 -3.06 -6.59
CA ILE A 59 0.57 -4.04 -5.79
C ILE A 59 2.07 -3.87 -6.09
N PRO A 60 2.96 -3.85 -5.08
CA PRO A 60 4.41 -3.87 -5.28
C PRO A 60 4.85 -5.04 -6.17
N GLU A 61 5.80 -4.81 -7.07
CA GLU A 61 6.25 -5.79 -8.07
C GLU A 61 6.69 -7.12 -7.45
N ASP A 62 7.46 -7.05 -6.36
CA ASP A 62 7.95 -8.18 -5.57
C ASP A 62 6.82 -9.09 -5.06
N LYS A 63 5.63 -8.54 -4.84
CA LYS A 63 4.46 -9.26 -4.32
C LYS A 63 3.48 -9.71 -5.40
N ARG A 64 3.70 -9.37 -6.68
CA ARG A 64 2.75 -9.72 -7.75
C ARG A 64 2.79 -11.20 -8.10
N GLU A 65 3.98 -11.81 -8.06
CA GLU A 65 4.20 -13.22 -8.36
C GLU A 65 3.91 -14.15 -7.18
N GLU A 66 3.91 -13.62 -5.96
CA GLU A 66 3.57 -14.39 -4.76
C GLU A 66 2.16 -14.98 -4.87
N LYS A 67 2.07 -16.29 -4.62
CA LYS A 67 0.79 -16.98 -4.60
C LYS A 67 0.12 -16.80 -3.25
N HIS A 68 -1.14 -16.40 -3.29
CA HIS A 68 -1.97 -16.25 -2.10
C HIS A 68 -3.20 -17.13 -2.22
N LYS A 69 -3.69 -17.59 -1.07
CA LYS A 69 -4.95 -18.32 -1.00
C LYS A 69 -6.08 -17.34 -1.23
N THR A 70 -6.85 -17.55 -2.30
CA THR A 70 -7.99 -16.70 -2.62
C THR A 70 -9.23 -17.10 -1.82
N SER A 71 -10.32 -16.34 -1.96
CA SER A 71 -11.61 -16.67 -1.34
C SER A 71 -12.24 -17.96 -1.88
N SER A 72 -11.83 -18.44 -3.07
CA SER A 72 -12.21 -19.77 -3.58
C SER A 72 -11.38 -20.90 -2.98
N GLY A 73 -10.29 -20.58 -2.26
CA GLY A 73 -9.38 -21.55 -1.66
C GLY A 73 -8.22 -21.97 -2.57
N GLU A 74 -8.17 -21.49 -3.80
CA GLU A 74 -7.09 -21.75 -4.75
C GLU A 74 -5.87 -20.86 -4.47
N MET A 75 -4.67 -21.36 -4.80
CA MET A 75 -3.43 -20.58 -4.71
C MET A 75 -3.18 -19.86 -6.04
N LYS A 76 -3.44 -18.55 -6.07
CA LYS A 76 -3.28 -17.71 -7.27
C LYS A 76 -2.35 -16.55 -6.99
N ASN A 77 -1.60 -16.13 -8.00
CA ASN A 77 -0.84 -14.89 -7.95
C ASN A 77 -1.70 -13.68 -8.39
N SER A 78 -1.15 -12.48 -8.34
CA SER A 78 -1.88 -11.26 -8.68
C SER A 78 -2.35 -11.22 -10.14
N TYR A 79 -1.72 -11.94 -11.06
CA TYR A 79 -2.10 -12.00 -12.47
C TYR A 79 -3.29 -12.95 -12.70
N GLU A 80 -3.34 -14.07 -11.99
CA GLU A 80 -4.35 -15.12 -12.11
C GLU A 80 -5.65 -14.83 -11.34
N MET A 81 -5.58 -13.99 -10.29
CA MET A 81 -6.75 -13.64 -9.49
C MET A 81 -7.83 -12.94 -10.33
N THR A 82 -9.09 -13.14 -9.98
CA THR A 82 -10.19 -12.34 -10.51
C THR A 82 -10.17 -10.93 -9.91
N THR A 83 -10.84 -9.97 -10.55
CA THR A 83 -10.98 -8.59 -10.03
C THR A 83 -11.52 -8.55 -8.59
N LYS A 84 -12.48 -9.43 -8.27
CA LYS A 84 -13.06 -9.51 -6.93
C LYS A 84 -12.07 -10.08 -5.91
N GLU A 85 -11.38 -11.16 -6.25
CA GLU A 85 -10.35 -11.74 -5.39
C GLU A 85 -9.22 -10.73 -5.09
N ARG A 86 -8.76 -9.96 -6.09
CA ARG A 86 -7.76 -8.89 -5.87
C ARG A 86 -8.27 -7.81 -4.91
N GLU A 87 -9.53 -7.42 -5.02
CA GLU A 87 -10.13 -6.45 -4.09
C GLU A 87 -10.21 -7.00 -2.67
N ASP A 88 -10.60 -8.26 -2.53
CA ASP A 88 -10.67 -8.95 -1.24
C ASP A 88 -9.29 -9.05 -0.59
N PHE A 89 -8.27 -9.43 -1.37
CA PHE A 89 -6.88 -9.45 -0.94
C PHE A 89 -6.40 -8.08 -0.46
N LYS A 90 -6.67 -7.01 -1.22
CA LYS A 90 -6.31 -5.64 -0.83
C LYS A 90 -7.05 -5.17 0.43
N ARG A 91 -8.30 -5.60 0.65
CA ARG A 91 -9.02 -5.31 1.90
C ARG A 91 -8.40 -6.08 3.07
N HIS A 92 -8.04 -7.34 2.86
CA HIS A 92 -7.38 -8.15 3.88
C HIS A 92 -6.03 -7.57 4.30
N GLN A 93 -5.17 -7.22 3.33
CA GLN A 93 -3.88 -6.55 3.57
C GLN A 93 -4.04 -5.28 4.41
N ARG A 94 -4.98 -4.40 4.07
CA ARG A 94 -5.25 -3.18 4.85
C ARG A 94 -5.72 -3.46 6.27
N LYS A 95 -6.52 -4.52 6.46
CA LYS A 95 -6.97 -4.92 7.79
C LYS A 95 -5.78 -5.41 8.64
N LEU A 96 -4.92 -6.24 8.06
CA LEU A 96 -3.72 -6.73 8.74
C LEU A 96 -2.76 -5.59 9.11
N GLU A 97 -2.56 -4.63 8.21
CA GLU A 97 -1.72 -3.46 8.46
C GLU A 97 -2.28 -2.58 9.58
N LEU A 98 -3.60 -2.37 9.60
CA LEU A 98 -4.27 -1.65 10.68
C LEU A 98 -4.13 -2.37 12.03
N GLU A 99 -4.33 -3.68 12.06
CA GLU A 99 -4.20 -4.51 13.26
C GLU A 99 -2.76 -4.52 13.78
N LYS A 100 -1.79 -4.66 12.88
CA LYS A 100 -0.36 -4.57 13.22
C LYS A 100 -0.01 -3.22 13.83
N SER A 101 -0.47 -2.12 13.22
CA SER A 101 -0.24 -0.77 13.76
C SER A 101 -0.87 -0.57 15.14
N GLN A 102 -2.07 -1.11 15.37
CA GLN A 102 -2.71 -1.07 16.69
C GLN A 102 -1.93 -1.87 17.73
N LEU A 103 -1.47 -3.07 17.38
CA LEU A 103 -0.65 -3.92 18.27
C LEU A 103 0.68 -3.26 18.60
N GLU A 104 1.35 -2.65 17.62
CA GLU A 104 2.59 -1.88 17.83
C GLU A 104 2.37 -0.73 18.81
N SER A 105 1.27 0.03 18.64
CA SER A 105 0.94 1.11 19.58
C SER A 105 0.65 0.60 21.00
N GLN A 106 -0.01 -0.55 21.15
CA GLN A 106 -0.27 -1.13 22.47
C GLN A 106 1.01 -1.63 23.13
N LEU A 107 1.91 -2.25 22.35
CA LEU A 107 3.20 -2.72 22.82
C LEU A 107 4.06 -1.55 23.32
N GLU A 108 4.10 -0.43 22.58
CA GLU A 108 4.78 0.77 23.04
C GLU A 108 4.21 1.32 24.35
N GLN A 109 2.88 1.34 24.51
CA GLN A 109 2.24 1.81 25.73
C GLN A 109 2.58 0.91 26.93
N ALA A 110 2.57 -0.41 26.73
CA ALA A 110 2.95 -1.37 27.76
C ALA A 110 4.42 -1.23 28.17
N GLN A 111 5.33 -1.07 27.22
CA GLN A 111 6.75 -0.83 27.52
C GLN A 111 6.98 0.48 28.28
N ARG A 112 6.25 1.54 27.91
CA ARG A 112 6.31 2.83 28.62
C ARG A 112 5.79 2.70 30.06
N SER A 113 4.67 2.02 30.27
CA SER A 113 4.10 1.86 31.62
C SER A 113 5.00 0.99 32.50
N GLU A 114 5.57 -0.08 31.95
CA GLU A 114 6.58 -0.92 32.61
C GLU A 114 7.81 -0.09 33.01
N SER A 115 8.37 0.72 32.10
CA SER A 115 9.51 1.60 32.40
C SER A 115 9.21 2.60 33.52
N ILE A 116 7.99 3.15 33.56
CA ILE A 116 7.56 4.07 34.62
C ILE A 116 7.46 3.32 35.96
N ALA A 117 6.85 2.13 35.98
CA ALA A 117 6.70 1.32 37.17
C ALA A 117 8.06 0.92 37.75
N HIS A 118 9.02 0.51 36.91
CA HIS A 118 10.39 0.23 37.32
C HIS A 118 11.06 1.44 37.97
N LYS A 119 10.99 2.62 37.34
CA LYS A 119 11.56 3.86 37.91
C LYS A 119 10.93 4.23 39.26
N GLN A 120 9.62 4.04 39.41
CA GLN A 120 8.93 4.29 40.68
C GLN A 120 9.40 3.32 41.78
N LEU A 121 9.57 2.04 41.44
CA LEU A 121 10.07 1.02 42.36
C LEU A 121 11.51 1.31 42.80
N GLU A 122 12.40 1.66 41.87
CA GLU A 122 13.78 2.05 42.17
C GLU A 122 13.82 3.26 43.11
N LYS A 123 13.00 4.28 42.84
CA LYS A 123 12.87 5.45 43.72
C LYS A 123 12.40 5.05 45.12
N TYR A 124 11.41 4.18 45.25
CA TYR A 124 10.90 3.70 46.53
C TYR A 124 11.98 2.95 47.33
N ILE A 125 12.69 2.01 46.68
CA ILE A 125 13.79 1.24 47.28
C ILE A 125 14.91 2.19 47.74
N SER A 126 15.29 3.16 46.90
CA SER A 126 16.31 4.14 47.24
C SER A 126 15.93 4.97 48.47
N ILE A 127 14.68 5.45 48.54
CA ILE A 127 14.18 6.21 49.69
C ILE A 127 14.23 5.33 50.95
N HIS A 128 13.71 4.11 50.89
CA HIS A 128 13.65 3.23 52.06
C HIS A 128 15.04 2.81 52.58
N ASN A 129 16.00 2.57 51.68
CA ASN A 129 17.38 2.24 52.07
C ASN A 129 18.10 3.39 52.79
N ILE A 130 17.75 4.65 52.52
CA ILE A 130 18.30 5.82 53.23
C ILE A 130 17.83 5.83 54.70
N TYR A 131 16.59 5.43 54.98
CA TYR A 131 16.04 5.42 56.35
C TYR A 131 16.38 4.18 57.19
N ARG A 132 17.07 3.19 56.60
CA ARG A 132 17.43 1.93 57.27
C ARG A 132 18.89 1.87 57.74
N ARG A 133 19.66 2.94 57.52
CA ARG A 133 21.05 3.13 57.93
C ARG A 133 21.11 4.12 59.09
#